data_AF-A0A518CP09-F1
#
_entry.id   AF-A0A518CP09-F1
#
_cell.length_a   1.000
_cell.length_b   1.000
_cell.length_c   1.000
_cell.angle_alpha   90.00
_cell.angle_beta   90.00
_cell.angle_gamma   90.00
#
_symmetry.space_group_name_H-M   'P 1'
#
loop_
_entity.id
_entity.type
_entity.pdbx_description
1 polymer ?
#
loop_
_entity_poly.entity_id
_entity_poly.type
_entity_poly.pdbx_seq_one_letter_code
_entity_poly.pdbx_strand_id
1 'polypeptide(L)'
;MDYMIKIANETLPQSCLCYLAFRIAFMETLERIILADQIDERNLRHFGYLTEVPFLQAVPPHVQLDLLAETWAKHTSNDPNEASLVDESIVYAACETTAIIVDRDPSAVVRFLKQGPLDVEVDPDNFLASELRALHLNLGNEGDFLMISQFEDMPPREADYMKEKFGLDNDRLESMFDVLGRWNHSPEFLSNLENLLSEKEIARVAFDLNIRNPV
;
A
#
# COMPACT_ATOMS: atom_id res chain seq x y z
N MET A 1 -7.81 4.27 -23.53
CA MET A 1 -6.33 4.27 -23.60
C MET A 1 -5.98 4.18 -22.14
N ASP A 2 -5.78 2.95 -21.70
CA ASP A 2 -5.93 2.60 -20.29
C ASP A 2 -4.52 2.55 -19.74
N TYR A 3 -4.12 3.64 -19.12
CA TYR A 3 -2.80 3.75 -18.53
C TYR A 3 -2.89 3.34 -17.08
N MET A 4 -2.03 2.41 -16.71
CA MET A 4 -1.98 1.79 -15.39
C MET A 4 -0.52 1.44 -15.10
N ILE A 5 -0.20 1.17 -13.83
CA ILE A 5 1.13 0.73 -13.42
C ILE A 5 1.47 -0.59 -14.12
N LYS A 6 2.66 -0.67 -14.71
CA LYS A 6 3.23 -1.88 -15.29
C LYS A 6 4.13 -2.58 -14.28
N ILE A 7 3.70 -3.75 -13.83
CA ILE A 7 4.49 -4.64 -12.98
C ILE A 7 5.14 -5.68 -13.89
N ALA A 8 6.45 -5.60 -14.03
CA ALA A 8 7.21 -6.29 -15.06
C ALA A 8 6.58 -6.07 -16.46
N ASN A 9 6.05 -7.12 -17.08
CA ASN A 9 5.45 -7.07 -18.42
C ASN A 9 3.92 -6.94 -18.41
N GLU A 10 3.30 -6.90 -17.23
CA GLU A 10 1.86 -6.92 -17.07
C GLU A 10 1.34 -5.61 -16.48
N THR A 11 0.12 -5.25 -16.86
CA THR A 11 -0.49 -4.00 -16.42
C THR A 11 -1.48 -4.31 -15.31
N LEU A 12 -1.31 -3.68 -14.14
CA LEU A 12 -2.25 -3.83 -13.03
C LEU A 12 -3.64 -3.36 -13.49
N PRO A 13 -4.68 -4.22 -13.49
CA PRO A 13 -5.96 -3.89 -14.11
C PRO A 13 -6.70 -2.80 -13.33
N GLN A 14 -7.24 -1.79 -14.01
CA GLN A 14 -8.19 -0.84 -13.41
C GLN A 14 -9.53 -1.54 -13.15
N SER A 15 -9.63 -2.21 -12.01
CA SER A 15 -10.75 -3.05 -11.63
C SER A 15 -11.35 -2.64 -10.29
N CYS A 16 -12.57 -3.09 -10.04
CA CYS A 16 -13.19 -2.93 -8.72
C CYS A 16 -12.33 -3.57 -7.61
N LEU A 17 -11.65 -4.70 -7.89
CA LEU A 17 -10.77 -5.36 -6.92
C LEU A 17 -9.59 -4.47 -6.51
N CYS A 18 -8.97 -3.75 -7.46
CA CYS A 18 -7.91 -2.80 -7.14
C CYS A 18 -8.42 -1.66 -6.25
N TYR A 19 -9.57 -1.08 -6.59
CA TYR A 19 -10.18 -0.06 -5.73
C TYR A 19 -10.45 -0.58 -4.31
N LEU A 20 -11.03 -1.79 -4.19
CA LEU A 20 -11.29 -2.42 -2.89
C LEU A 20 -9.98 -2.60 -2.09
N ALA A 21 -8.96 -3.16 -2.72
CA ALA A 21 -7.67 -3.43 -2.09
C ALA A 21 -7.03 -2.14 -1.54
N PHE A 22 -6.90 -1.11 -2.37
CA PHE A 22 -6.30 0.16 -1.98
C PHE A 22 -7.14 0.87 -0.91
N ARG A 23 -8.46 0.93 -1.10
CA ARG A 23 -9.35 1.66 -0.18
C ARG A 23 -9.40 1.02 1.19
N ILE A 24 -9.58 -0.29 1.27
CA ILE A 24 -9.70 -0.99 2.55
C ILE A 24 -8.38 -0.96 3.31
N ALA A 25 -7.25 -1.19 2.63
CA ALA A 25 -5.92 -1.08 3.24
C ALA A 25 -5.65 0.34 3.78
N PHE A 26 -6.05 1.38 3.03
CA PHE A 26 -5.95 2.77 3.48
C PHE A 26 -6.80 3.02 4.73
N MET A 27 -8.09 2.68 4.66
CA MET A 27 -9.04 2.97 5.74
C MET A 27 -8.71 2.22 7.02
N GLU A 28 -8.27 0.96 6.93
CA GLU A 28 -7.80 0.21 8.10
C GLU A 28 -6.54 0.85 8.71
N THR A 29 -5.57 1.22 7.87
CA THR A 29 -4.34 1.84 8.37
C THR A 29 -4.65 3.18 9.06
N LEU A 30 -5.55 3.99 8.49
CA LEU A 30 -6.01 5.24 9.10
C LEU A 30 -6.75 5.01 10.43
N GLU A 31 -7.66 4.03 10.50
CA GLU A 31 -8.37 3.70 11.73
C GLU A 31 -7.40 3.30 12.84
N ARG A 32 -6.38 2.49 12.53
CA ARG A 32 -5.33 2.15 13.50
C ARG A 32 -4.51 3.34 13.97
N ILE A 33 -4.19 4.30 13.09
CA ILE A 33 -3.50 5.54 13.49
C ILE A 33 -4.34 6.31 14.51
N ILE A 34 -5.64 6.48 14.23
CA ILE A 34 -6.56 7.21 15.10
C ILE A 34 -6.70 6.50 16.45
N LEU A 35 -6.82 5.17 16.45
CA LEU A 35 -6.88 4.37 17.68
C LEU A 35 -5.57 4.47 18.50
N ALA A 36 -4.41 4.39 17.85
CA ALA A 36 -3.12 4.48 18.52
C ALA A 36 -2.89 5.85 19.19
N ASP A 37 -3.37 6.94 18.58
CA ASP A 37 -3.28 8.28 19.17
C ASP A 37 -4.17 8.43 20.42
N GLN A 38 -5.28 7.72 20.49
CA GLN A 38 -6.19 7.74 21.65
C GLN A 38 -5.63 7.02 22.88
N ILE A 39 -4.77 6.02 22.70
CA ILE A 39 -4.25 5.15 23.78
C ILE A 39 -2.85 5.59 24.24
N ASP A 40 -2.29 6.67 23.67
CA ASP A 40 -0.90 7.14 23.89
C ASP A 40 0.16 6.04 23.65
N GLU A 41 -0.18 5.06 22.82
CA GLU A 41 0.71 3.97 22.39
C GLU A 41 1.56 4.39 21.19
N ARG A 42 1.92 5.68 21.12
CA ARG A 42 2.68 6.28 20.02
C ARG A 42 4.06 5.64 19.79
N ASN A 43 4.51 4.78 20.70
CA ASN A 43 5.78 4.07 20.62
C ASN A 43 5.66 2.63 20.03
N LEU A 44 4.45 2.13 19.75
CA LEU A 44 4.20 0.79 19.19
C LEU A 44 3.96 0.83 17.67
N ARG A 45 4.68 1.68 16.92
CA ARG A 45 4.40 2.07 15.52
C ARG A 45 4.61 0.99 14.42
N HIS A 46 4.57 -0.28 14.75
CA HIS A 46 4.70 -1.38 13.77
C HIS A 46 3.31 -1.90 13.40
N PHE A 47 2.50 -1.06 12.75
CA PHE A 47 1.18 -1.44 12.26
C PHE A 47 0.87 -0.74 10.94
N GLY A 48 -0.22 -1.15 10.30
CA GLY A 48 -0.62 -0.68 8.98
C GLY A 48 -0.38 -1.77 7.94
N TYR A 49 -0.83 -1.53 6.71
CA TYR A 49 -0.84 -2.57 5.68
C TYR A 49 0.57 -3.01 5.26
N LEU A 50 1.59 -2.15 5.34
CA LEU A 50 2.97 -2.51 4.94
C LEU A 50 3.65 -3.50 5.89
N THR A 51 3.02 -3.89 7.01
CA THR A 51 3.56 -4.98 7.85
C THR A 51 3.52 -6.34 7.15
N GLU A 52 2.75 -6.50 6.07
CA GLU A 52 2.78 -7.69 5.23
C GLU A 52 4.09 -7.82 4.42
N VAL A 53 4.88 -6.74 4.31
CA VAL A 53 6.20 -6.75 3.66
C VAL A 53 7.28 -6.61 4.74
N PRO A 54 8.01 -7.68 5.11
CA PRO A 54 8.90 -7.68 6.27
C PRO A 54 9.93 -6.55 6.28
N PHE A 55 10.49 -6.23 5.12
CA PHE A 55 11.46 -5.14 4.98
C PHE A 55 10.87 -3.75 5.25
N LEU A 56 9.57 -3.55 4.99
CA LEU A 56 8.88 -2.27 5.13
C LEU A 56 8.09 -2.13 6.44
N GLN A 57 8.17 -3.12 7.35
CA GLN A 57 7.43 -3.11 8.61
C GLN A 57 7.76 -1.90 9.52
N ALA A 58 8.94 -1.30 9.33
CA ALA A 58 9.41 -0.15 10.10
C ALA A 58 8.93 1.20 9.53
N VAL A 59 8.30 1.21 8.35
CA VAL A 59 7.77 2.45 7.74
C VAL A 59 6.65 3.01 8.63
N PRO A 60 6.73 4.29 9.05
CA PRO A 60 5.71 4.89 9.91
C PRO A 60 4.31 4.83 9.25
N PRO A 61 3.24 4.48 9.99
CA PRO A 61 1.91 4.25 9.41
C PRO A 61 1.39 5.40 8.53
N HIS A 62 1.66 6.65 8.91
CA HIS A 62 1.26 7.83 8.15
C HIS A 62 2.03 7.98 6.83
N VAL A 63 3.28 7.52 6.78
CA VAL A 63 4.06 7.41 5.53
C VAL A 63 3.52 6.26 4.67
N GLN A 64 3.05 5.16 5.27
CA GLN A 64 2.41 4.08 4.50
C GLN A 64 1.17 4.61 3.75
N LEU A 65 0.34 5.44 4.38
CA LEU A 65 -0.82 6.08 3.73
C LEU A 65 -0.40 6.94 2.52
N ASP A 66 0.69 7.70 2.65
CA ASP A 66 1.22 8.54 1.58
C ASP A 66 1.74 7.70 0.40
N LEU A 67 2.48 6.64 0.69
CA LEU A 67 2.95 5.69 -0.32
C LEU A 67 1.79 5.03 -1.06
N LEU A 68 0.74 4.59 -0.33
CA LEU A 68 -0.47 4.05 -0.95
C LEU A 68 -1.13 5.07 -1.89
N ALA A 69 -1.25 6.32 -1.46
CA ALA A 69 -1.81 7.39 -2.28
C ALA A 69 -0.96 7.62 -3.54
N GLU A 70 0.37 7.67 -3.42
CA GLU A 70 1.30 7.82 -4.54
C GLU A 70 1.11 6.69 -5.58
N THR A 71 1.07 5.44 -5.13
CA THR A 71 0.84 4.28 -6.01
C THR A 71 -0.57 4.29 -6.60
N TRP A 72 -1.59 4.72 -5.86
CA TRP A 72 -2.94 4.87 -6.40
C TRP A 72 -3.01 5.95 -7.50
N ALA A 73 -2.37 7.10 -7.29
CA ALA A 73 -2.30 8.16 -8.27
C ALA A 73 -1.60 7.70 -9.55
N LYS A 74 -0.48 6.95 -9.44
CA LYS A 74 0.17 6.31 -10.59
C LYS A 74 -0.74 5.29 -11.29
N HIS A 75 -1.53 4.51 -10.55
CA HIS A 75 -2.45 3.51 -11.11
C HIS A 75 -3.63 4.13 -11.88
N THR A 76 -4.10 5.30 -11.45
CA THR A 76 -5.21 6.04 -12.06
C THR A 76 -4.76 7.09 -13.09
N SER A 77 -3.46 7.34 -13.19
CA SER A 77 -2.86 8.27 -14.14
C SER A 77 -3.07 7.85 -15.60
N ASN A 78 -3.13 8.85 -16.49
CA ASN A 78 -3.12 8.65 -17.94
C ASN A 78 -1.70 8.45 -18.50
N ASP A 79 -0.67 8.41 -17.67
CA ASP A 79 0.71 8.18 -18.09
C ASP A 79 1.12 6.73 -17.79
N PRO A 80 1.83 6.05 -18.69
CA PRO A 80 2.37 4.73 -18.40
C PRO A 80 3.47 4.86 -17.34
N ASN A 81 3.26 4.22 -16.18
CA ASN A 81 4.22 4.19 -15.09
C ASN A 81 4.79 2.77 -14.95
N GLU A 82 6.11 2.66 -14.95
CA GLU A 82 6.79 1.40 -14.59
C GLU A 82 6.79 1.27 -13.07
N ALA A 83 6.39 0.11 -12.55
CA ALA A 83 6.34 -0.13 -11.13
C ALA A 83 7.76 -0.19 -10.55
N SER A 84 7.99 0.57 -9.48
CA SER A 84 9.12 0.30 -8.61
C SER A 84 8.83 -0.90 -7.70
N LEU A 85 9.86 -1.45 -7.04
CA LEU A 85 9.66 -2.49 -6.02
C LEU A 85 8.77 -2.00 -4.86
N VAL A 86 8.76 -0.69 -4.60
CA VAL A 86 7.86 -0.07 -3.62
C VAL A 86 6.41 -0.17 -4.11
N ASP A 87 6.13 0.17 -5.37
CA ASP A 87 4.78 0.07 -5.95
C ASP A 87 4.27 -1.39 -5.93
N GLU A 88 5.13 -2.35 -6.27
CA GLU A 88 4.83 -3.80 -6.18
C GLU A 88 4.52 -4.23 -4.74
N SER A 89 5.34 -3.78 -3.78
CA SER A 89 5.15 -4.05 -2.35
C SER A 89 3.81 -3.52 -1.85
N ILE A 90 3.41 -2.33 -2.31
CA ILE A 90 2.17 -1.67 -1.91
C ILE A 90 0.96 -2.43 -2.45
N VAL A 91 0.99 -2.82 -3.73
CA VAL A 91 -0.07 -3.63 -4.34
C VAL A 91 -0.23 -4.96 -3.62
N TYR A 92 0.88 -5.67 -3.39
CA TYR A 92 0.87 -6.92 -2.63
C TYR A 92 0.27 -6.74 -1.24
N ALA A 93 0.80 -5.79 -0.47
CA ALA A 93 0.40 -5.56 0.91
C ALA A 93 -1.06 -5.11 1.04
N ALA A 94 -1.55 -4.28 0.11
CA ALA A 94 -2.94 -3.84 0.08
C ALA A 94 -3.90 -5.01 -0.21
N CYS A 95 -3.54 -5.88 -1.16
CA CYS A 95 -4.29 -7.08 -1.49
C CYS A 95 -4.35 -8.08 -0.33
N GLU A 96 -3.20 -8.41 0.29
CA GLU A 96 -3.14 -9.34 1.42
C GLU A 96 -3.86 -8.79 2.65
N THR A 97 -3.63 -7.53 3.01
CA THR A 97 -4.32 -6.87 4.13
C THR A 97 -5.83 -6.91 3.94
N THR A 98 -6.31 -6.58 2.74
CA THR A 98 -7.75 -6.58 2.44
C THR A 98 -8.32 -7.99 2.49
N ALA A 99 -7.62 -8.99 1.94
CA ALA A 99 -8.06 -10.37 2.00
C ALA A 99 -8.15 -10.89 3.45
N ILE A 100 -7.18 -10.53 4.29
CA ILE A 100 -7.18 -10.84 5.73
C ILE A 100 -8.39 -10.19 6.43
N ILE A 101 -8.71 -8.94 6.10
CA ILE A 101 -9.87 -8.25 6.68
C ILE A 101 -11.18 -8.91 6.23
N VAL A 102 -11.30 -9.28 4.95
CA VAL A 102 -12.47 -10.03 4.45
C VAL A 102 -12.64 -11.33 5.23
N ASP A 103 -11.56 -12.08 5.48
CA ASP A 103 -11.61 -13.35 6.21
C ASP A 103 -11.92 -13.18 7.71
N ARG A 104 -11.46 -12.09 8.34
CA ARG A 104 -11.50 -11.91 9.81
C ARG A 104 -12.59 -10.98 10.31
N ASP A 105 -12.87 -9.90 9.59
CA ASP A 105 -13.89 -8.91 9.92
C ASP A 105 -14.62 -8.41 8.64
N PRO A 106 -15.52 -9.23 8.09
CA PRO A 106 -16.35 -8.83 6.94
C PRO A 106 -17.16 -7.54 7.19
N SER A 107 -17.49 -7.24 8.44
CA SER A 107 -18.26 -6.05 8.78
C SER A 107 -17.45 -4.75 8.62
N ALA A 108 -16.14 -4.81 8.87
CA ALA A 108 -15.23 -3.71 8.60
C ALA A 108 -15.15 -3.39 7.11
N VAL A 109 -15.15 -4.39 6.23
CA VAL A 109 -15.19 -4.18 4.76
C VAL A 109 -16.37 -3.29 4.37
N VAL A 110 -17.58 -3.66 4.79
CA VAL A 110 -18.79 -2.87 4.49
C VAL A 110 -18.70 -1.47 5.07
N ARG A 111 -18.12 -1.30 6.27
CA ARG A 111 -17.92 0.01 6.89
C ARG A 111 -16.93 0.86 6.09
N PHE A 112 -15.82 0.29 5.64
CA PHE A 112 -14.78 1.00 4.89
C PHE A 112 -15.22 1.43 3.50
N LEU A 113 -16.16 0.73 2.88
CA LEU A 113 -16.70 1.09 1.57
C LEU A 113 -17.78 2.17 1.64
N LYS A 114 -18.43 2.35 2.79
CA LYS A 114 -19.43 3.41 2.96
C LYS A 114 -18.83 4.78 2.71
N GLN A 115 -19.61 5.63 2.03
CA GLN A 115 -19.28 7.04 1.75
C GLN A 115 -18.09 7.25 0.81
N GLY A 116 -17.55 6.17 0.22
CA GLY A 116 -16.54 6.27 -0.81
C GLY A 116 -17.08 6.85 -2.11
N PRO A 117 -16.17 7.26 -3.02
CA PRO A 117 -16.54 7.83 -4.31
C PRO A 117 -17.24 6.82 -5.24
N LEU A 118 -16.96 5.53 -5.07
CA LEU A 118 -17.63 4.47 -5.81
C LEU A 118 -18.69 3.78 -4.95
N ASP A 119 -19.90 3.66 -5.50
CA ASP A 119 -21.00 2.88 -4.91
C ASP A 119 -20.78 1.40 -5.24
N VAL A 120 -20.11 0.70 -4.32
CA VAL A 120 -19.68 -0.70 -4.51
C VAL A 120 -20.44 -1.57 -3.51
N GLU A 121 -21.32 -2.43 -4.05
CA GLU A 121 -21.94 -3.51 -3.30
C GLU A 121 -21.12 -4.79 -3.52
N VAL A 122 -20.53 -5.30 -2.45
CA VAL A 122 -19.75 -6.55 -2.44
C VAL A 122 -20.16 -7.42 -1.27
N ASP A 123 -20.18 -8.72 -1.48
CA ASP A 123 -20.30 -9.71 -0.42
C ASP A 123 -18.88 -10.03 0.09
N PRO A 124 -18.53 -9.66 1.34
CA PRO A 124 -17.23 -9.94 1.91
C PRO A 124 -17.13 -11.41 2.34
N ASP A 125 -16.88 -12.27 1.36
CA ASP A 125 -16.78 -13.72 1.53
C ASP A 125 -15.38 -14.26 1.16
N ASN A 126 -15.19 -15.57 1.38
CA ASN A 126 -13.94 -16.25 1.05
C ASN A 126 -13.60 -16.19 -0.45
N PHE A 127 -14.60 -16.00 -1.32
CA PHE A 127 -14.37 -15.86 -2.75
C PHE A 127 -13.72 -14.50 -3.04
N LEU A 128 -14.25 -13.40 -2.49
CA LEU A 128 -13.62 -12.09 -2.58
C LEU A 128 -12.19 -12.09 -2.03
N ALA A 129 -11.96 -12.73 -0.87
CA ALA A 129 -10.62 -12.86 -0.30
C ALA A 129 -9.66 -13.62 -1.22
N SER A 130 -10.15 -14.65 -1.93
CA SER A 130 -9.35 -15.40 -2.89
C SER A 130 -9.03 -14.58 -4.14
N GLU A 131 -10.00 -13.83 -4.66
CA GLU A 131 -9.82 -12.95 -5.82
C GLU A 131 -8.82 -11.81 -5.54
N LEU A 132 -8.84 -11.25 -4.32
CA LEU A 132 -7.87 -10.24 -3.89
C LEU A 132 -6.44 -10.78 -3.86
N ARG A 133 -6.24 -12.03 -3.38
CA ARG A 133 -4.91 -12.67 -3.41
C ARG A 133 -4.50 -13.02 -4.84
N ALA A 134 -5.44 -13.49 -5.65
CA ALA A 134 -5.18 -13.76 -7.06
C ALA A 134 -4.76 -12.51 -7.84
N LEU A 135 -5.22 -11.31 -7.46
CA LEU A 135 -4.88 -10.05 -8.12
C LEU A 135 -3.36 -9.81 -8.18
N HIS A 136 -2.63 -10.02 -7.08
CA HIS A 136 -1.17 -9.84 -7.08
C HIS A 136 -0.41 -11.07 -7.59
N LEU A 137 -0.94 -12.28 -7.38
CA LEU A 137 -0.34 -13.52 -7.89
C LEU A 137 -0.39 -13.64 -9.42
N ASN A 138 -1.38 -13.02 -10.04
CA ASN A 138 -1.53 -12.97 -11.50
C ASN A 138 -0.69 -11.87 -12.14
N LEU A 139 0.03 -11.06 -11.36
CA LEU A 139 1.00 -10.11 -11.88
C LEU A 139 2.34 -10.82 -11.92
N GLY A 140 3.12 -10.60 -12.98
CA GLY A 140 4.49 -11.07 -13.14
C GLY A 140 5.49 -10.43 -12.17
N ASN A 141 5.11 -10.27 -10.88
CA ASN A 141 6.03 -9.88 -9.82
C ASN A 141 7.01 -11.03 -9.54
N GLU A 142 8.23 -10.68 -9.16
CA GLU A 142 9.25 -11.68 -8.81
C GLU A 142 9.24 -11.99 -7.31
N GLY A 143 8.46 -11.24 -6.52
CA GLY A 143 8.40 -11.38 -5.06
C GLY A 143 9.69 -10.94 -4.35
N ASP A 144 10.61 -10.30 -5.08
CA ASP A 144 11.92 -9.84 -4.62
C ASP A 144 11.85 -9.04 -3.32
N PHE A 145 10.84 -8.17 -3.19
CA PHE A 145 10.59 -7.35 -2.01
C PHE A 145 10.36 -8.15 -0.72
N LEU A 146 9.88 -9.40 -0.82
CA LEU A 146 9.71 -10.30 0.33
C LEU A 146 11.02 -10.93 0.80
N MET A 147 12.06 -10.91 -0.03
CA MET A 147 13.36 -11.52 0.27
C MET A 147 14.36 -10.54 0.87
N ILE A 148 14.15 -9.23 0.72
CA ILE A 148 15.15 -8.19 1.10
C ILE A 148 15.55 -8.29 2.57
N SER A 149 14.59 -8.53 3.47
CA SER A 149 14.85 -8.63 4.92
C SER A 149 15.81 -9.77 5.28
N GLN A 150 15.98 -10.78 4.42
CA GLN A 150 16.92 -11.89 4.65
C GLN A 150 18.38 -11.43 4.61
N PHE A 151 18.67 -10.29 3.99
CA PHE A 151 20.03 -9.77 3.83
C PHE A 151 20.40 -8.68 4.86
N GLU A 152 19.44 -8.19 5.65
CA GLU A 152 19.67 -7.07 6.59
C GLU A 152 20.69 -7.41 7.70
N ASP A 153 20.73 -8.67 8.12
CA ASP A 153 21.65 -9.15 9.16
C ASP A 153 23.02 -9.58 8.59
N MET A 154 23.24 -9.48 7.27
CA MET A 154 24.48 -9.91 6.64
C MET A 154 25.50 -8.76 6.53
N PRO A 155 26.82 -9.05 6.62
CA PRO A 155 27.85 -8.09 6.26
C PRO A 155 27.69 -7.59 4.81
N PRO A 156 27.97 -6.31 4.48
CA PRO A 156 27.66 -5.73 3.17
C PRO A 156 28.15 -6.53 1.97
N ARG A 157 29.39 -7.03 2.01
CA ARG A 157 29.96 -7.85 0.92
C ARG A 157 29.25 -9.19 0.73
N GLU A 158 28.77 -9.79 1.82
CA GLU A 158 28.03 -11.05 1.77
C GLU A 158 26.60 -10.81 1.30
N ALA A 159 25.97 -9.73 1.75
CA ALA A 159 24.68 -9.27 1.25
C ALA A 159 24.71 -9.01 -0.26
N ASP A 160 25.71 -8.26 -0.75
CA ASP A 160 25.86 -7.95 -2.18
C ASP A 160 25.99 -9.22 -3.03
N TYR A 161 26.84 -10.16 -2.59
CA TYR A 161 27.02 -11.44 -3.27
C TYR A 161 25.73 -12.28 -3.28
N MET A 162 25.00 -12.29 -2.17
CA MET A 162 23.76 -13.05 -2.07
C MET A 162 22.64 -12.41 -2.91
N LYS A 163 22.50 -11.08 -2.91
CA LYS A 163 21.56 -10.35 -3.76
C LYS A 163 21.80 -10.67 -5.25
N GLU A 164 23.04 -10.59 -5.71
CA GLU A 164 23.41 -10.96 -7.08
C GLU A 164 23.05 -12.42 -7.39
N LYS A 165 23.33 -13.33 -6.46
CA LYS A 165 23.00 -14.76 -6.61
C LYS A 165 21.49 -15.03 -6.70
N PHE A 166 20.66 -14.24 -6.02
CA PHE A 166 19.20 -14.34 -6.08
C PHE A 166 18.59 -13.53 -7.22
N GLY A 167 19.41 -12.83 -8.02
CA GLY A 167 18.95 -12.04 -9.16
C GLY A 167 18.39 -10.66 -8.78
N LEU A 168 18.62 -10.20 -7.55
CA LEU A 168 18.13 -8.91 -7.09
C LEU A 168 18.94 -7.76 -7.70
N ASP A 169 18.24 -6.90 -8.41
CA ASP A 169 18.81 -5.67 -8.97
C ASP A 169 18.97 -4.61 -7.88
N ASN A 170 20.22 -4.27 -7.55
CA ASN A 170 20.54 -3.27 -6.53
C ASN A 170 19.97 -1.89 -6.84
N ASP A 171 19.87 -1.51 -8.12
CA ASP A 171 19.35 -0.20 -8.50
C ASP A 171 17.84 -0.12 -8.22
N ARG A 172 17.11 -1.23 -8.40
CA ARG A 172 15.69 -1.32 -8.02
C ARG A 172 15.48 -1.30 -6.51
N LEU A 173 16.43 -1.88 -5.74
CA LEU A 173 16.37 -1.94 -4.29
C LEU A 173 16.54 -0.57 -3.60
N GLU A 174 17.24 0.39 -4.22
CA GLU A 174 17.52 1.71 -3.62
C GLU A 174 16.22 2.39 -3.15
N SER A 175 15.17 2.33 -3.97
CA SER A 175 13.84 2.87 -3.65
C SER A 175 13.23 2.30 -2.36
N MET A 176 13.52 1.04 -2.04
CA MET A 176 13.04 0.39 -0.81
C MET A 176 13.76 0.94 0.43
N PHE A 177 15.04 1.27 0.32
CA PHE A 177 15.78 1.91 1.42
C PHE A 177 15.35 3.37 1.61
N ASP A 178 15.09 4.09 0.53
CA ASP A 178 14.66 5.49 0.59
C ASP A 178 13.36 5.67 1.39
N VAL A 179 12.40 4.74 1.26
CA VAL A 179 11.14 4.83 1.99
C VAL A 179 11.30 4.65 3.51
N LEU A 180 12.31 3.90 3.97
CA LEU A 180 12.62 3.76 5.40
C LEU A 180 13.13 5.09 6.00
N GLY A 181 13.70 5.97 5.18
CA GLY A 181 14.13 7.31 5.59
C GLY A 181 13.03 8.36 5.60
N ARG A 182 11.83 8.07 5.06
CA ARG A 182 10.72 9.04 4.98
C ARG A 182 10.08 9.24 6.35
N TRP A 183 9.85 10.50 6.70
CA TRP A 183 9.26 10.87 8.00
C TRP A 183 7.99 11.72 7.91
N ASN A 184 7.77 12.39 6.78
CA ASN A 184 6.65 13.29 6.55
C ASN A 184 5.91 12.88 5.28
N HIS A 185 4.62 13.21 5.21
CA HIS A 185 3.85 13.09 3.98
C HIS A 185 4.45 13.96 2.87
N SER A 186 4.31 13.51 1.64
CA SER A 186 4.56 14.30 0.44
C SER A 186 3.59 15.50 0.36
N PRO A 187 4.00 16.60 -0.30
CA PRO A 187 3.08 17.71 -0.61
C PRO A 187 1.84 17.26 -1.39
N GLU A 188 1.97 16.23 -2.22
CA GLU A 188 0.94 15.71 -3.10
C GLU A 188 0.01 14.69 -2.42
N PHE A 189 0.26 14.34 -1.15
CA PHE A 189 -0.46 13.27 -0.45
C PHE A 189 -1.98 13.39 -0.58
N LEU A 190 -2.54 14.56 -0.25
CA LEU A 190 -4.00 14.75 -0.26
C LEU A 190 -4.59 14.74 -1.68
N SER A 191 -3.89 15.30 -2.68
CA SER A 191 -4.32 15.25 -4.08
C SER A 191 -4.23 13.83 -4.65
N ASN A 192 -3.27 13.03 -4.19
CA ASN A 192 -3.11 11.65 -4.62
C ASN A 192 -4.25 10.73 -4.12
N LEU A 193 -5.08 11.18 -3.18
CA LEU A 193 -6.25 10.44 -2.69
C LEU A 193 -7.50 10.63 -3.56
N GLU A 194 -7.43 11.45 -4.61
CA GLU A 194 -8.52 11.61 -5.56
C GLU A 194 -8.96 10.26 -6.15
N ASN A 195 -10.27 10.08 -6.29
CA ASN A 195 -10.91 8.84 -6.75
C ASN A 195 -10.74 7.61 -5.84
N LEU A 196 -9.88 7.66 -4.81
CA LEU A 196 -9.83 6.66 -3.74
C LEU A 196 -10.80 7.02 -2.61
N LEU A 197 -10.81 8.29 -2.25
CA LEU A 197 -11.63 8.89 -1.22
C LEU A 197 -12.49 10.03 -1.80
N SER A 198 -13.62 10.30 -1.16
CA SER A 198 -14.43 11.49 -1.44
C SER A 198 -13.77 12.75 -0.86
N GLU A 199 -14.11 13.92 -1.38
CA GLU A 199 -13.59 15.21 -0.86
C GLU A 199 -13.81 15.37 0.66
N LYS A 200 -14.94 14.86 1.18
CA LYS A 200 -15.25 14.89 2.61
C LYS A 200 -14.32 13.99 3.42
N GLU A 201 -14.00 12.81 2.88
CA GLU A 201 -13.05 11.88 3.50
C GLU A 201 -11.64 12.46 3.46
N ILE A 202 -11.21 13.07 2.35
CA ILE A 202 -9.89 13.72 2.24
C ILE A 202 -9.76 14.86 3.26
N ALA A 203 -10.78 15.72 3.39
CA ALA A 203 -10.80 16.77 4.41
C ALA A 203 -10.73 16.19 5.84
N ARG A 204 -11.35 15.02 6.07
CA ARG A 204 -11.28 14.33 7.35
C ARG A 204 -9.89 13.76 7.62
N VAL A 205 -9.25 13.14 6.63
CA VAL A 205 -7.86 12.66 6.70
C VAL A 205 -6.91 13.80 7.06
N ALA A 206 -7.03 14.95 6.39
CA ALA A 206 -6.21 16.12 6.68
C ALA A 206 -6.35 16.58 8.15
N PHE A 207 -7.57 16.55 8.68
CA PHE A 207 -7.84 16.87 10.09
C PHE A 207 -7.25 15.82 11.04
N ASP A 208 -7.53 14.53 10.81
CA ASP A 208 -7.12 13.43 11.70
C ASP A 208 -5.60 13.27 11.73
N LEU A 209 -4.91 13.56 10.62
CA LEU A 209 -3.44 13.49 10.53
C LEU A 209 -2.74 14.84 10.79
N ASN A 210 -3.49 15.89 11.17
CA ASN A 210 -2.98 17.23 11.44
C ASN A 210 -2.14 17.81 10.29
N ILE A 211 -2.56 17.56 9.05
CA ILE A 211 -1.94 18.09 7.84
C ILE A 211 -2.51 19.48 7.61
N ARG A 212 -1.63 20.50 7.57
CA ARG A 212 -2.04 21.84 7.19
C ARG A 212 -2.34 21.84 5.70
N ASN A 213 -3.59 22.10 5.31
CA ASN A 213 -3.98 22.23 3.90
C ASN A 213 -2.94 23.06 3.13
N PRO A 214 -2.31 22.50 2.08
CA PRO A 214 -1.76 23.34 1.04
C PRO A 214 -2.99 23.94 0.33
N VAL A 215 -3.14 25.25 0.46
CA VAL A 215 -4.17 26.03 -0.23
C VAL A 215 -3.99 25.90 -1.74
#